data_AF-A0A6P2EA22-F1
#
_entry.id   AF-A0A6P2EA22-F1
#
_cell.length_a   1.000
_cell.length_b   1.000
_cell.length_c   1.000
_cell.angle_alpha   90.00
_cell.angle_beta   90.00
_cell.angle_gamma   90.00
#
_symmetry.space_group_name_H-M   'P 1'
#
loop_
_entity.id
_entity.type
_entity.pdbx_description
1 polymer ?
#
loop_
_entity_poly.entity_id
_entity_poly.type
_entity_poly.pdbx_seq_one_letter_code
_entity_poly.pdbx_strand_id
1 'polypeptide(L)'
;MTRMRPTRGFTLIELLVAIAVMALLALVSWQGLEGMARAQSINRERSDAVLTLQTALSQWTADLDATVTLAQTRAMDWDGRTLRLTRRSTDSALPVVYVVAWTLRSDAAGVARWYRWQSPGLTGRPEWQQAWDRAAAWGQDSTSSDEVGGTEIALMPLEAWQLFYFRNDVWGPAVGATALGTGTPLPDGVRLVLSLPPGPALAGVLTRDWVRPTASAPKSS
;
A
#
# COMPACT_ATOMS: atom_id res chain seq x y z
N MET A 1 -75.54 -39.65 -11.31
CA MET A 1 -74.62 -40.81 -11.39
C MET A 1 -73.20 -40.30 -11.47
N THR A 2 -72.48 -40.33 -10.35
CA THR A 2 -71.13 -39.78 -10.22
C THR A 2 -70.13 -40.82 -10.73
N ARG A 3 -69.45 -40.55 -11.86
CA ARG A 3 -68.39 -41.43 -12.38
C ARG A 3 -67.22 -41.43 -11.39
N MET A 4 -66.97 -42.56 -10.74
CA MET A 4 -65.71 -42.80 -10.03
C MET A 4 -64.58 -42.88 -11.06
N ARG A 5 -63.60 -41.97 -10.95
CA ARG A 5 -62.39 -41.98 -11.78
C ARG A 5 -61.46 -43.11 -11.31
N PRO A 6 -60.85 -43.87 -12.21
CA PRO A 6 -59.85 -44.86 -11.82
C PRO A 6 -58.60 -44.13 -11.31
N THR A 7 -58.15 -44.48 -10.11
CA THR A 7 -56.84 -44.13 -9.57
C THR A 7 -55.78 -44.94 -10.34
N ARG A 8 -54.98 -44.25 -11.16
CA ARG A 8 -53.78 -44.85 -11.76
C ARG A 8 -52.72 -45.04 -10.67
N GLY A 9 -52.24 -46.26 -10.49
CA GLY A 9 -51.13 -46.57 -9.60
C GLY A 9 -49.80 -46.08 -10.19
N PHE A 10 -48.95 -45.50 -9.34
CA PHE A 10 -47.64 -44.98 -9.71
C PHE A 10 -46.68 -46.15 -10.01
N THR A 11 -46.03 -46.17 -11.17
CA THR A 11 -45.10 -47.26 -11.52
C THR A 11 -43.73 -47.04 -10.88
N LEU A 12 -43.01 -48.12 -10.55
CA LEU A 12 -41.67 -48.04 -9.96
C LEU A 12 -40.68 -47.25 -10.84
N ILE A 13 -40.84 -47.34 -12.16
CA ILE A 13 -40.03 -46.60 -13.15
C ILE A 13 -40.25 -45.10 -13.02
N GLU A 14 -41.50 -44.65 -12.83
CA GLU A 14 -41.87 -43.24 -12.71
C GLU A 14 -41.27 -42.60 -11.44
N LEU A 15 -41.23 -43.36 -10.34
CA LEU A 15 -40.54 -42.96 -9.11
C LEU A 15 -39.03 -42.84 -9.31
N LEU A 16 -38.43 -43.81 -9.98
CA LEU A 16 -36.99 -43.84 -10.24
C LEU A 16 -36.56 -42.65 -11.10
N VAL A 17 -37.32 -42.34 -12.15
CA VAL A 17 -37.06 -41.18 -13.01
C VAL A 17 -37.26 -39.88 -12.25
N ALA A 18 -38.32 -39.75 -11.45
CA ALA A 18 -38.55 -38.55 -10.65
C ALA A 18 -37.40 -38.30 -9.66
N ILE A 19 -36.94 -39.34 -8.96
CA ILE A 19 -35.79 -39.23 -8.03
C ILE A 19 -34.50 -38.92 -8.79
N ALA A 20 -34.26 -39.54 -9.94
CA ALA A 20 -33.06 -39.26 -10.76
C ALA A 20 -33.02 -37.80 -11.25
N VAL A 21 -34.16 -37.27 -11.72
CA VAL A 21 -34.27 -35.86 -12.15
C VAL A 21 -34.09 -34.92 -10.97
N MET A 22 -34.73 -35.18 -9.82
CA MET A 22 -34.54 -34.36 -8.62
C MET A 22 -33.09 -34.40 -8.12
N ALA A 23 -32.43 -35.55 -8.18
CA ALA A 23 -31.02 -35.69 -7.81
C ALA A 23 -30.09 -34.87 -8.72
N LEU A 24 -30.34 -34.87 -10.04
CA LEU A 24 -29.60 -34.04 -11.00
C LEU A 24 -29.78 -32.54 -10.73
N LEU A 25 -31.02 -32.11 -10.47
CA LEU A 25 -31.32 -30.71 -10.15
C LEU A 25 -30.66 -30.27 -8.84
N ALA A 26 -30.62 -31.14 -7.83
CA ALA A 26 -29.95 -30.86 -6.56
C ALA A 26 -28.42 -30.70 -6.74
N LEU A 27 -27.79 -31.55 -7.54
CA LEU A 27 -26.34 -31.47 -7.84
C LEU A 27 -25.98 -30.18 -8.57
N VAL A 28 -26.75 -29.80 -9.59
CA VAL A 28 -26.51 -28.55 -10.35
C VAL A 28 -26.72 -27.31 -9.46
N SER A 29 -27.73 -27.33 -8.58
CA SER A 29 -27.99 -26.25 -7.63
C SER A 29 -26.82 -26.02 -6.67
N TRP A 30 -26.26 -27.11 -6.11
CA TRP A 30 -25.12 -27.04 -5.19
C TRP A 30 -23.85 -26.50 -5.85
N GLN A 31 -23.56 -26.95 -7.09
CA GLN A 31 -22.43 -26.44 -7.86
C GLN A 31 -22.58 -24.96 -8.25
N GLY A 32 -23.81 -24.50 -8.50
CA GLY A 32 -24.11 -23.08 -8.74
C GLY A 32 -23.86 -22.22 -7.50
N LEU A 33 -24.27 -22.69 -6.32
CA LEU A 33 -24.05 -22.00 -5.04
C LEU A 33 -22.56 -21.95 -4.67
N GLU A 34 -21.82 -23.06 -4.83
CA GLU A 34 -20.37 -23.09 -4.61
C GLU A 34 -19.60 -22.17 -5.57
N GLY A 35 -20.02 -22.12 -6.84
CA GLY A 35 -19.45 -21.20 -7.83
C GLY A 35 -19.64 -19.74 -7.44
N MET A 36 -20.83 -19.36 -6.96
CA MET A 36 -21.10 -18.00 -6.47
C MET A 36 -20.31 -17.68 -5.20
N ALA A 37 -20.24 -18.60 -4.24
CA ALA A 37 -19.49 -18.41 -3.00
C ALA A 37 -18.00 -18.16 -3.28
N ARG A 38 -17.40 -18.92 -4.21
CA ARG A 38 -16.02 -18.72 -4.66
C ARG A 38 -15.83 -17.43 -5.43
N ALA A 39 -16.76 -17.07 -6.32
CA ALA A 39 -16.69 -15.81 -7.04
C ALA A 39 -16.77 -14.61 -6.07
N GLN A 40 -17.61 -14.69 -5.05
CA GLN A 40 -17.69 -13.67 -4.01
C GLN A 40 -16.41 -13.58 -3.18
N SER A 41 -15.79 -14.71 -2.82
CA SER A 41 -14.54 -14.68 -2.05
C SER A 41 -13.40 -14.02 -2.82
N ILE A 42 -13.24 -14.35 -4.11
CA ILE A 42 -12.22 -13.74 -4.98
C ILE A 42 -12.46 -12.23 -5.15
N ASN A 43 -13.73 -11.82 -5.34
CA ASN A 43 -14.05 -10.40 -5.46
C ASN A 43 -13.81 -9.61 -4.16
N ARG A 44 -14.07 -10.22 -2.99
CA ARG A 44 -13.77 -9.61 -1.69
C ARG A 44 -12.27 -9.44 -1.52
N GLU A 45 -11.49 -10.49 -1.74
CA GLU A 45 -10.02 -10.45 -1.63
C GLU A 45 -9.39 -9.38 -2.54
N ARG A 46 -9.86 -9.30 -3.79
CA ARG A 46 -9.45 -8.25 -4.73
C ARG A 46 -9.79 -6.85 -4.24
N SER A 47 -10.99 -6.66 -3.70
CA SER A 47 -11.44 -5.37 -3.18
C SER A 47 -10.59 -4.92 -1.99
N ASP A 48 -10.34 -5.82 -1.04
CA ASP A 48 -9.51 -5.56 0.15
C ASP A 48 -8.06 -5.23 -0.25
N ALA A 49 -7.52 -5.93 -1.24
CA ALA A 49 -6.18 -5.69 -1.74
C ALA A 49 -6.07 -4.31 -2.45
N VAL A 50 -7.08 -3.90 -3.20
CA VAL A 50 -7.16 -2.57 -3.80
C VAL A 50 -7.29 -1.47 -2.74
N LEU A 51 -8.11 -1.68 -1.70
CA LEU A 51 -8.25 -0.74 -0.59
C LEU A 51 -6.93 -0.57 0.18
N THR A 52 -6.19 -1.67 0.38
CA THR A 52 -4.88 -1.66 1.02
C THR A 52 -3.88 -0.83 0.20
N LEU A 53 -3.85 -1.03 -1.12
CA LEU A 53 -3.02 -0.23 -2.04
C LEU A 53 -3.39 1.25 -1.99
N GLN A 54 -4.67 1.59 -2.07
CA GLN A 54 -5.13 2.98 -2.00
C GLN A 54 -4.75 3.65 -0.67
N THR A 55 -4.90 2.93 0.45
CA THR A 55 -4.52 3.41 1.78
C THR A 55 -3.01 3.64 1.90
N ALA A 56 -2.18 2.74 1.34
CA ALA A 56 -0.74 2.92 1.33
C ALA A 56 -0.32 4.14 0.50
N LEU A 57 -0.95 4.35 -0.66
CA LEU A 57 -0.67 5.51 -1.53
C LEU A 57 -1.17 6.84 -0.95
N SER A 58 -2.29 6.82 -0.21
CA SER A 58 -2.77 8.01 0.52
C SER A 58 -1.83 8.35 1.67
N GLN A 59 -1.37 7.34 2.43
CA GLN A 59 -0.39 7.52 3.49
C GLN A 59 0.95 8.07 2.95
N TRP A 60 1.42 7.56 1.81
CA TRP A 60 2.58 8.08 1.10
C TRP A 60 2.43 9.57 0.76
N THR A 61 1.29 9.94 0.18
CA THR A 61 0.99 11.32 -0.18
C THR A 61 0.94 12.21 1.06
N ALA A 62 0.31 11.76 2.14
CA ALA A 62 0.20 12.49 3.39
C ALA A 62 1.56 12.73 4.08
N ASP A 63 2.49 11.78 3.97
CA ASP A 63 3.85 11.96 4.47
C ASP A 63 4.63 13.01 3.66
N LEU A 64 4.48 13.01 2.33
CA LEU A 64 5.08 14.04 1.47
C LEU A 64 4.46 15.43 1.71
N ASP A 65 3.13 15.53 1.82
CA ASP A 65 2.42 16.79 2.09
C ASP A 65 2.80 17.40 3.45
N ALA A 66 3.12 16.55 4.42
CA ALA A 66 3.53 16.98 5.77
C ALA A 66 5.04 17.22 5.88
N THR A 67 5.82 17.01 4.81
CA THR A 67 7.27 17.20 4.84
C THR A 67 7.62 18.67 5.10
N VAL A 68 8.55 18.92 6.02
CA VAL A 68 8.90 20.26 6.46
C VAL A 68 10.42 20.43 6.53
N THR A 69 10.89 21.60 6.15
CA THR A 69 12.26 22.06 6.32
C THR A 69 12.40 22.79 7.66
N LEU A 70 13.18 22.23 8.58
CA LEU A 70 13.60 22.92 9.80
C LEU A 70 15.08 23.28 9.73
N ALA A 71 15.49 24.30 10.48
CA ALA A 71 16.89 24.68 10.56
C ALA A 71 17.72 23.52 11.14
N GLN A 72 18.89 23.27 10.55
CA GLN A 72 19.86 22.28 11.04
C GLN A 72 19.35 20.82 11.05
N THR A 73 18.31 20.51 10.28
CA THR A 73 17.82 19.15 10.00
C THR A 73 17.77 18.89 8.49
N ARG A 74 17.50 17.64 8.11
CA ARG A 74 17.25 17.24 6.71
C ARG A 74 15.75 17.06 6.51
N ALA A 75 15.19 17.70 5.48
CA ALA A 75 13.77 17.55 5.17
C ALA A 75 13.48 16.21 4.48
N MET A 76 14.36 15.81 3.55
CA MET A 76 14.22 14.62 2.73
C MET A 76 15.60 14.05 2.41
N ASP A 77 15.74 12.73 2.40
CA ASP A 77 16.96 12.03 1.98
C ASP A 77 16.61 10.69 1.36
N TRP A 78 17.15 10.44 0.17
CA TRP A 78 17.06 9.16 -0.52
C TRP A 78 18.45 8.57 -0.68
N ASP A 79 18.68 7.40 -0.08
CA ASP A 79 19.98 6.71 -0.14
C ASP A 79 20.07 5.66 -1.25
N GLY A 80 19.07 5.60 -2.15
CA GLY A 80 18.95 4.55 -3.16
C GLY A 80 18.03 3.40 -2.78
N ARG A 81 17.63 3.30 -1.51
CA ARG A 81 16.76 2.22 -1.02
C ARG A 81 15.73 2.67 0.01
N THR A 82 16.12 3.59 0.89
CA THR A 82 15.29 4.13 1.97
C THR A 82 15.05 5.61 1.72
N LEU A 83 13.78 6.00 1.67
CA LEU A 83 13.39 7.41 1.71
C LEU A 83 13.15 7.80 3.15
N ARG A 84 13.85 8.84 3.62
CA ARG A 84 13.63 9.46 4.94
C ARG A 84 13.07 10.85 4.77
N LEU A 85 12.10 11.19 5.62
CA LEU A 85 11.36 12.45 5.60
C LEU A 85 11.27 13.01 7.02
N THR A 86 11.46 14.32 7.15
CA THR A 86 11.09 15.06 8.35
C THR A 86 9.73 15.67 8.12
N ARG A 87 8.73 15.27 8.91
CA ARG A 87 7.36 15.75 8.77
C ARG A 87 6.85 16.41 10.04
N ARG A 88 5.98 17.39 9.88
CA ARG A 88 5.21 17.95 11.00
C ARG A 88 4.07 17.00 11.38
N SER A 89 3.66 17.04 12.65
CA SER A 89 2.39 16.47 13.08
C SER A 89 1.22 17.13 12.31
N THR A 90 0.21 16.33 12.01
CA THR A 90 -1.09 16.83 11.52
C THR A 90 -2.02 17.20 12.67
N ASP A 91 -1.70 16.78 13.89
CA ASP A 91 -2.39 17.21 15.10
C ASP A 91 -1.83 18.56 15.56
N SER A 92 -2.69 19.57 15.58
CA SER A 92 -2.37 20.94 15.97
C SER A 92 -2.27 21.16 17.47
N ALA A 93 -2.73 20.22 18.30
CA ALA A 93 -2.72 20.37 19.76
C ALA A 93 -1.32 20.25 20.36
N LEU A 94 -0.45 19.42 19.75
CA LEU A 94 0.94 19.24 20.15
C LEU A 94 1.82 19.30 18.89
N PRO A 95 2.44 20.46 18.58
CA PRO A 95 3.29 20.59 17.40
C PRO A 95 4.59 19.82 17.62
N VAL A 96 4.55 18.53 17.31
CA VAL A 96 5.72 17.63 17.30
C VAL A 96 6.15 17.37 15.86
N VAL A 97 7.41 16.98 15.71
CA VAL A 97 7.98 16.54 14.43
C VAL A 97 8.21 15.04 14.48
N TYR A 98 8.11 14.37 13.34
CA TYR A 98 8.43 12.97 13.20
C TYR A 98 9.49 12.78 12.11
N VAL A 99 10.32 11.76 12.28
CA VAL A 99 11.05 11.15 11.18
C VAL A 99 10.21 9.99 10.67
N VAL A 100 9.92 10.00 9.38
CA VAL A 100 9.28 8.88 8.69
C VAL A 100 10.25 8.30 7.69
N ALA A 101 10.25 6.98 7.57
CA ALA A 101 11.02 6.28 6.57
C ALA A 101 10.15 5.29 5.81
N TRP A 102 10.50 5.10 4.54
CA TRP A 102 9.91 4.10 3.68
C TRP A 102 11.04 3.26 3.10
N THR A 103 10.90 1.93 3.11
CA THR A 103 11.87 1.03 2.44
C THR A 103 11.18 -0.17 1.77
N LEU A 104 11.84 -0.80 0.80
CA LEU A 104 11.49 -2.12 0.30
C LEU A 104 12.43 -3.13 0.97
N ARG A 105 11.86 -4.09 1.69
CA ARG A 105 12.61 -5.12 2.43
C ARG A 105 11.96 -6.48 2.28
N SER A 106 12.74 -7.54 2.44
CA SER A 106 12.20 -8.89 2.49
C SER A 106 11.73 -9.22 3.90
N ASP A 107 10.56 -9.83 4.03
CA ASP A 107 10.08 -10.38 5.29
C ASP A 107 10.79 -11.71 5.64
N ALA A 108 10.44 -12.30 6.78
CA ALA A 108 11.02 -13.58 7.23
C ALA A 108 10.75 -14.75 6.27
N ALA A 109 9.74 -14.64 5.40
CA ALA A 109 9.43 -15.62 4.36
C ALA A 109 10.14 -15.34 3.03
N GLY A 110 10.97 -14.28 2.96
CA GLY A 110 11.68 -13.87 1.75
C GLY A 110 10.83 -13.07 0.76
N VAL A 111 9.62 -12.64 1.14
CA VAL A 111 8.77 -11.84 0.27
C VAL A 111 9.14 -10.37 0.42
N ALA A 112 9.50 -9.72 -0.69
CA ALA A 112 9.74 -8.29 -0.73
C ALA A 112 8.44 -7.51 -0.49
N ARG A 113 8.41 -6.70 0.56
CA ARG A 113 7.28 -5.89 0.99
C ARG A 113 7.68 -4.44 1.17
N TRP A 114 6.73 -3.57 0.88
CA TRP A 114 6.88 -2.16 1.21
C TRP A 114 6.64 -1.96 2.69
N TYR A 115 7.48 -1.15 3.32
CA TYR A 115 7.35 -0.83 4.73
C TYR A 115 7.36 0.68 4.95
N ARG A 116 6.64 1.08 5.99
CA ARG A 116 6.68 2.42 6.55
C ARG A 116 7.12 2.34 8.01
N TRP A 117 8.03 3.22 8.40
CA TRP A 117 8.44 3.42 9.78
C TRP A 117 8.25 4.86 10.21
N GLN A 118 7.91 5.07 11.47
CA GLN A 118 7.77 6.39 12.07
C GLN A 118 8.38 6.44 13.47
N SER A 119 9.14 7.48 13.75
CA SER A 119 9.68 7.73 15.08
C SER A 119 8.59 8.11 16.10
N PRO A 120 8.87 8.05 17.41
CA PRO A 120 8.11 8.81 18.40
C PRO A 120 8.10 10.32 18.08
N GLY A 121 7.23 11.08 18.74
CA GLY A 121 7.17 12.53 18.60
C GLY A 121 8.45 13.18 19.11
N LEU A 122 9.06 14.03 18.27
CA LEU A 122 10.35 14.67 18.52
C LEU A 122 10.14 16.13 18.89
N THR A 123 10.85 16.57 19.92
CA THR A 123 10.78 17.96 20.41
C THR A 123 12.13 18.68 20.30
N GLY A 124 13.23 17.92 20.22
CA GLY A 124 14.58 18.46 20.13
C GLY A 124 15.38 17.96 18.92
N ARG A 125 16.40 18.74 18.54
CA ARG A 125 17.36 18.36 17.50
C ARG A 125 18.17 17.09 17.82
N PRO A 126 18.65 16.85 19.06
CA PRO A 126 19.36 15.61 19.38
C PRO A 126 18.50 14.36 19.17
N GLU A 127 17.22 14.42 19.59
CA GLU A 127 16.25 13.35 19.40
C GLU A 127 16.00 13.09 17.91
N TRP A 128 15.87 14.17 17.13
CA TRP A 128 15.74 14.09 15.68
C TRP A 128 16.93 13.41 15.02
N GLN A 129 18.16 13.77 15.39
CA GLN A 129 19.37 13.15 14.81
C GLN A 129 19.39 11.65 15.10
N GLN A 130 19.11 11.24 16.33
CA GLN A 130 19.02 9.84 16.70
C GLN A 130 17.93 9.10 15.91
N ALA A 131 16.74 9.70 15.78
CA ALA A 131 15.64 9.12 14.99
C ALA A 131 16.00 9.02 13.49
N TRP A 132 16.74 9.98 12.95
CA TRP A 132 17.20 9.99 11.56
C TRP A 132 18.21 8.87 11.27
N ASP A 133 19.09 8.60 12.22
CA ASP A 133 20.09 7.53 12.14
C ASP A 133 19.43 6.15 12.34
N ARG A 134 18.49 6.04 13.30
CA ARG A 134 17.68 4.81 13.48
C ARG A 134 16.85 4.48 12.24
N ALA A 135 16.24 5.48 11.60
CA ALA A 135 15.53 5.29 10.34
C ALA A 135 16.44 4.74 9.22
N ALA A 136 17.71 5.16 9.18
CA ALA A 136 18.68 4.67 8.20
C ALA A 136 19.08 3.21 8.47
N ALA A 137 19.30 2.86 9.75
CA ALA A 137 19.60 1.51 10.19
C ALA A 137 18.40 0.56 9.97
N TRP A 138 17.20 1.00 10.34
CA TRP A 138 15.93 0.30 10.08
C TRP A 138 15.73 -0.03 8.61
N GLY A 139 16.09 0.91 7.73
CA GLY A 139 16.03 0.71 6.30
C GLY A 139 16.94 -0.45 5.86
N GLN A 140 18.10 -0.64 6.49
CA GLN A 140 19.13 -1.65 6.20
C GLN A 140 18.83 -3.02 6.79
N ASP A 141 18.39 -3.07 8.04
CA ASP A 141 18.22 -4.32 8.76
C ASP A 141 16.85 -4.95 8.46
N SER A 142 16.83 -6.25 8.17
CA SER A 142 15.60 -7.02 8.01
C SER A 142 15.17 -7.71 9.30
N THR A 143 15.97 -7.60 10.35
CA THR A 143 15.97 -8.47 11.54
C THR A 143 15.92 -7.68 12.85
N SER A 144 14.86 -6.89 13.05
CA SER A 144 14.20 -6.58 14.34
C SER A 144 13.45 -5.25 14.29
N SER A 145 12.15 -5.25 14.63
CA SER A 145 11.30 -4.06 14.73
C SER A 145 11.40 -3.36 16.08
N ASP A 146 11.70 -4.11 17.14
CA ASP A 146 11.53 -3.65 18.52
C ASP A 146 12.75 -2.89 19.07
N GLU A 147 13.96 -3.17 18.56
CA GLU A 147 15.19 -2.49 19.01
C GLU A 147 15.38 -1.10 18.38
N VAL A 148 14.79 -0.85 17.20
CA VAL A 148 15.06 0.37 16.42
C VAL A 148 14.20 1.57 16.88
N GLY A 149 13.27 1.37 17.81
CA GLY A 149 12.50 2.43 18.46
C GLY A 149 11.66 3.27 17.50
N GLY A 150 10.44 2.81 17.21
CA GLY A 150 9.45 3.48 16.35
C GLY A 150 8.31 2.52 15.99
N THR A 151 7.34 2.99 15.21
CA THR A 151 6.25 2.14 14.71
C THR A 151 6.53 1.73 13.28
N GLU A 152 6.66 0.42 13.06
CA GLU A 152 6.75 -0.19 11.73
C GLU A 152 5.36 -0.67 11.25
N ILE A 153 5.07 -0.45 9.98
CA ILE A 153 3.88 -0.96 9.31
C ILE A 153 4.32 -1.67 8.04
N ALA A 154 4.05 -2.98 7.98
CA ALA A 154 4.17 -3.78 6.77
C ALA A 154 2.98 -3.50 5.85
N LEU A 155 3.25 -3.24 4.58
CA LEU A 155 2.23 -2.97 3.57
C LEU A 155 2.17 -4.14 2.57
N MET A 156 1.81 -3.84 1.32
CA MET A 156 1.68 -4.80 0.24
C MET A 156 3.05 -5.31 -0.26
N PRO A 157 3.09 -6.53 -0.84
CA PRO A 157 4.28 -7.02 -1.53
C PRO A 157 4.57 -6.17 -2.78
N LEU A 158 5.85 -6.01 -3.10
CA LEU A 158 6.33 -5.29 -4.28
C LEU A 158 7.54 -6.02 -4.87
N GLU A 159 7.68 -6.03 -6.18
CA GLU A 159 8.87 -6.51 -6.88
C GLU A 159 9.97 -5.44 -6.92
N ALA A 160 9.58 -4.18 -7.10
CA ALA A 160 10.50 -3.07 -7.15
C ALA A 160 9.85 -1.75 -6.71
N TRP A 161 10.68 -0.86 -6.19
CA TRP A 161 10.31 0.51 -5.88
C TRP A 161 11.43 1.45 -6.31
N GLN A 162 11.07 2.47 -7.10
CA GLN A 162 11.97 3.53 -7.55
C GLN A 162 11.36 4.91 -7.29
N LEU A 163 12.24 5.90 -7.11
CA LEU A 163 11.88 7.31 -6.94
C LEU A 163 12.57 8.18 -7.97
N PHE A 164 11.83 9.18 -8.44
CA PHE A 164 12.33 10.25 -9.30
C PHE A 164 11.95 11.59 -8.70
N TYR A 165 12.83 12.58 -8.85
CA TYR A 165 12.59 13.94 -8.41
C TYR A 165 12.43 14.86 -9.62
N PHE A 166 11.42 15.72 -9.57
CA PHE A 166 11.28 16.83 -10.51
C PHE A 166 12.01 18.04 -9.95
N ARG A 167 13.03 18.51 -10.67
CA ARG A 167 13.85 19.67 -10.30
C ARG A 167 14.33 20.36 -11.57
N ASN A 168 14.41 21.69 -11.55
CA ASN A 168 14.87 22.49 -12.70
C ASN A 168 14.13 22.11 -14.00
N ASP A 169 12.82 21.94 -13.91
CA ASP A 169 11.93 21.57 -15.02
C ASP A 169 12.23 20.21 -15.69
N VAL A 170 12.93 19.31 -15.00
CA VAL A 170 13.25 17.98 -15.51
C VAL A 170 13.02 16.89 -14.47
N TRP A 171 12.54 15.74 -14.94
CA TRP A 171 12.50 14.51 -14.15
C TRP A 171 13.88 13.83 -14.20
N GLY A 172 14.42 13.52 -13.02
CA GLY A 172 15.63 12.72 -12.89
C GLY A 172 15.51 11.72 -11.75
N PRO A 173 16.44 10.74 -11.64
CA PRO A 173 16.49 9.84 -10.50
C PRO A 173 16.51 10.61 -9.18
N ALA A 174 15.86 10.08 -8.14
CA ALA A 174 15.94 10.66 -6.81
C ALA A 174 17.39 10.65 -6.32
N VAL A 175 17.76 11.68 -5.56
CA VAL A 175 19.12 11.88 -5.05
C VAL A 175 19.10 12.09 -3.53
N GLY A 176 20.23 11.84 -2.87
CA GLY A 176 20.36 12.10 -1.44
C GLY A 176 20.31 13.59 -1.09
N ALA A 177 20.14 13.87 0.20
CA ALA A 177 20.01 15.22 0.77
C ALA A 177 21.16 16.15 0.38
N THR A 178 22.40 15.63 0.35
CA THR A 178 23.59 16.41 -0.02
C THR A 178 23.47 16.99 -1.44
N ALA A 179 22.86 16.26 -2.37
CA ALA A 179 22.67 16.68 -3.76
C ALA A 179 21.42 17.56 -3.97
N LEU A 180 20.52 17.66 -2.98
CA LEU A 180 19.43 18.64 -2.97
C LEU A 180 19.96 20.04 -2.62
N GLY A 181 21.01 20.12 -1.81
CA GLY A 181 21.63 21.39 -1.40
C GLY A 181 20.79 22.15 -0.36
N THR A 182 21.33 23.26 0.14
CA THR A 182 20.71 24.03 1.22
C THR A 182 19.69 25.07 0.73
N GLY A 183 19.78 25.51 -0.52
CA GLY A 183 18.87 26.50 -1.11
C GLY A 183 17.52 25.92 -1.56
N THR A 184 17.51 24.66 -2.00
CA THR A 184 16.30 23.91 -2.44
C THR A 184 16.31 22.50 -1.84
N PRO A 185 16.16 22.38 -0.51
CA PRO A 185 16.32 21.10 0.21
C PRO A 185 15.19 20.09 -0.05
N LEU A 186 14.25 20.41 -0.94
CA LEU A 186 13.15 19.56 -1.37
C LEU A 186 13.04 19.61 -2.91
N PRO A 187 12.61 18.51 -3.56
CA PRO A 187 12.30 18.48 -4.99
C PRO A 187 10.87 18.99 -5.27
N ASP A 188 10.64 19.60 -6.43
CA ASP A 188 9.35 20.26 -6.75
C ASP A 188 8.24 19.23 -7.00
N GLY A 189 8.64 18.02 -7.37
CA GLY A 189 7.78 16.85 -7.41
C GLY A 189 8.53 15.57 -7.09
N VAL A 190 7.78 14.56 -6.67
CA VAL A 190 8.27 13.21 -6.40
C VAL A 190 7.41 12.25 -7.21
N ARG A 191 8.04 11.43 -8.04
CA ARG A 191 7.40 10.33 -8.75
C ARG A 191 7.75 9.03 -8.07
N LEU A 192 6.71 8.33 -7.63
CA LEU A 192 6.76 7.00 -7.09
C LEU A 192 6.48 6.00 -8.21
N VAL A 193 7.40 5.05 -8.43
CA VAL A 193 7.20 3.93 -9.36
C VAL A 193 7.27 2.64 -8.58
N LEU A 194 6.16 1.90 -8.55
CA LEU A 194 6.03 0.60 -7.88
C LEU A 194 5.82 -0.49 -8.92
N SER A 195 6.53 -1.61 -8.80
CA SER A 195 6.23 -2.83 -9.57
C SER A 195 5.52 -3.80 -8.64
N LEU A 196 4.24 -4.09 -8.94
CA LEU A 196 3.42 -4.99 -8.15
C LEU A 196 3.50 -6.41 -8.70
N PRO A 197 3.73 -7.43 -7.85
CA PRO A 197 3.73 -8.81 -8.27
C PRO A 197 2.33 -9.25 -8.74
N PRO A 198 2.22 -10.33 -9.52
CA PRO A 198 0.92 -10.91 -9.83
C PRO A 198 0.18 -11.30 -8.53
N GLY A 199 -1.08 -10.87 -8.40
CA GLY A 199 -1.85 -11.09 -7.19
C GLY A 199 -3.30 -10.58 -7.29
N PRO A 200 -4.07 -10.64 -6.19
CA PRO A 200 -5.48 -10.27 -6.17
C PRO A 200 -5.71 -8.77 -6.39
N ALA A 201 -4.72 -7.91 -6.17
CA ALA A 201 -4.79 -6.48 -6.43
C ALA A 201 -4.56 -6.13 -7.92
N LEU A 202 -3.97 -4.96 -8.18
CA LEU A 202 -3.36 -4.63 -9.46
C LEU A 202 -2.01 -5.34 -9.60
N ALA A 203 -1.62 -5.67 -10.83
CA ALA A 203 -0.30 -6.22 -11.16
C ALA A 203 0.41 -5.32 -12.19
N GLY A 204 1.74 -5.35 -12.20
CA GLY A 204 2.56 -4.55 -13.11
C GLY A 204 2.99 -3.22 -12.52
N VAL A 205 3.30 -2.25 -13.39
CA VAL A 205 3.90 -0.98 -12.97
C VAL A 205 2.83 0.06 -12.64
N LEU A 206 2.88 0.59 -11.42
CA LEU A 206 2.10 1.74 -10.98
C LEU A 206 3.01 2.97 -10.86
N THR A 207 2.62 4.07 -11.49
CA THR A 207 3.30 5.36 -11.35
C THR A 207 2.38 6.36 -10.67
N ARG A 208 2.90 7.05 -9.65
CA ARG A 208 2.17 8.10 -8.92
C ARG A 208 3.06 9.33 -8.78
N ASP A 209 2.60 10.43 -9.35
CA ASP A 209 3.29 11.72 -9.25
C ASP A 209 2.68 12.56 -8.13
N TRP A 210 3.55 13.19 -7.36
CA TRP A 210 3.23 14.17 -6.33
C TRP A 210 3.93 15.48 -6.66
N VAL A 211 3.24 16.59 -6.47
CA VAL A 211 3.78 17.95 -6.64
C VAL A 211 3.79 18.61 -5.29
N ARG A 212 4.90 19.25 -4.93
CA ARG A 212 5.01 19.95 -3.66
C ARG A 212 3.98 21.07 -3.62
N PRO A 213 3.13 21.16 -2.57
CA PRO A 213 2.10 22.20 -2.48
C PRO A 213 2.63 23.63 -2.58
N THR A 214 3.89 23.85 -2.18
CA THR A 214 4.56 25.15 -2.22
C THR A 214 5.42 25.38 -3.47
N ALA A 215 5.45 24.44 -4.42
CA ALA A 215 6.17 24.64 -5.67
C ALA A 215 5.49 25.74 -6.50
N SER A 216 6.21 26.82 -6.78
CA SER A 216 5.79 27.84 -7.73
C SER A 216 6.31 27.48 -9.12
N ALA A 217 5.41 27.37 -10.10
CA ALA A 217 5.83 27.31 -11.49
C ALA A 217 6.31 28.71 -11.94
N PRO A 218 7.48 28.84 -12.60
CA PRO A 218 7.80 30.07 -13.29
C PRO A 218 6.76 30.29 -14.39
N LYS A 219 6.15 31.47 -14.41
CA LYS A 219 5.13 31.84 -15.39
C LYS A 219 5.81 31.91 -16.76
N SER A 220 5.45 31.01 -17.67
CA SER A 220 5.88 31.08 -19.07
C SER A 220 5.42 32.42 -19.65
N SER A 221 6.38 33.23 -20.08
CA SER A 221 6.16 34.50 -20.78
C SER A 221 6.14 34.29 -22.28
#